data_AF-A0A1I7SZL0-F1
#
_entry.id   AF-A0A1I7SZL0-F1
#
_cell.length_a   1.000
_cell.length_b   1.000
_cell.length_c   1.000
_cell.angle_alpha   90.00
_cell.angle_beta   90.00
_cell.angle_gamma   90.00
#
_symmetry.space_group_name_H-M   'P 1'
#
loop_
_entity.id
_entity.type
_entity.pdbx_description
1 polymer ?
#
loop_
_entity_poly.entity_id
_entity_poly.type
_entity_poly.pdbx_seq_one_letter_code
_entity_poly.pdbx_strand_id
1 'polypeptide(L)'
;MEKSDEVVQISNQLHITCLPNHRSLQASSMVALFAIVHVFYYRYKILSHQKLSSPQIFRNFVIVHLPAIFCAICQFINPSHHNAIVLETRALHPSYLFEPQSVFGFSALKSPAVKASTIIFTIVLFLNPLAALIYRNKIWVLLNEYEEYNSPRIKHAKSMITGLTIQTLIPSVCFVPLIAQFFLTQYSETGVLILEYFNSFLVILPTLIDPILSIVFVIPFRR
;
A
#
# COMPACT_ATOMS: atom_id res chain seq x y z
N MET A 1 -16.77 38.49 14.80
CA MET A 1 -17.23 37.27 15.50
C MET A 1 -17.71 36.22 14.51
N GLU A 2 -18.57 36.57 13.57
CA GLU A 2 -19.12 35.68 12.53
C GLU A 2 -18.10 34.87 11.70
N LYS A 3 -16.96 35.48 11.32
CA LYS A 3 -15.88 34.82 10.57
C LYS A 3 -15.12 33.74 11.37
N SER A 4 -15.19 33.78 12.71
CA SER A 4 -14.56 32.78 13.58
C SER A 4 -15.43 31.53 13.68
N ASP A 5 -16.75 31.70 13.71
CA ASP A 5 -17.70 30.60 13.82
C ASP A 5 -17.81 29.83 12.49
N GLU A 6 -17.74 30.53 11.36
CA GLU A 6 -17.70 29.93 10.01
C GLU A 6 -16.44 29.07 9.80
N VAL A 7 -15.27 29.54 10.25
CA VAL A 7 -14.00 28.79 10.17
C VAL A 7 -14.04 27.55 11.07
N VAL A 8 -14.66 27.64 12.25
CA VAL A 8 -14.85 26.47 13.13
C VAL A 8 -15.84 25.48 12.53
N GLN A 9 -16.91 25.94 11.88
CA GLN A 9 -17.88 25.09 11.20
C GLN A 9 -17.28 24.36 9.99
N ILE A 10 -16.51 25.06 9.16
CA ILE A 10 -15.81 24.50 8.01
C ILE A 10 -14.72 23.53 8.48
N SER A 11 -13.92 23.89 9.50
CA SER A 11 -12.92 23.01 10.10
C SER A 11 -13.56 21.72 10.66
N ASN A 12 -14.72 21.82 11.31
CA ASN A 12 -15.44 20.65 11.82
C ASN A 12 -15.99 19.78 10.68
N GLN A 13 -16.58 20.36 9.63
CA GLN A 13 -17.04 19.60 8.45
C GLN A 13 -15.88 18.90 7.72
N LEU A 14 -14.75 19.59 7.55
CA LEU A 14 -13.55 19.04 6.92
C LEU A 14 -12.98 17.89 7.75
N HIS A 15 -12.97 18.00 9.08
CA HIS A 15 -12.48 16.95 9.96
C HIS A 15 -13.39 15.71 9.98
N ILE A 16 -14.71 15.90 9.89
CA ILE A 16 -15.70 14.80 9.86
C ILE A 16 -15.64 14.02 8.54
N THR A 17 -15.24 14.65 7.43
CA THR A 17 -15.23 14.01 6.10
C THR A 17 -13.84 13.59 5.61
N CYS A 18 -12.82 14.44 5.75
CA CYS A 18 -11.47 14.15 5.25
C CYS A 18 -10.74 13.09 6.07
N LEU A 19 -10.87 13.09 7.40
CA LEU A 19 -10.13 12.15 8.25
C LEU A 19 -10.58 10.68 8.03
N PRO A 20 -11.89 10.34 7.99
CA PRO A 20 -12.32 8.98 7.69
C PRO A 20 -11.93 8.52 6.29
N ASN A 21 -11.99 9.42 5.29
CA ASN A 21 -11.57 9.13 3.92
C ASN A 21 -10.06 8.84 3.86
N HIS A 22 -9.25 9.66 4.52
CA HIS A 22 -7.81 9.46 4.62
C HIS A 22 -7.46 8.10 5.28
N ARG A 23 -8.13 7.76 6.38
CA ARG A 23 -7.96 6.46 7.06
C ARG A 23 -8.38 5.29 6.18
N SER A 24 -9.49 5.41 5.48
CA SER A 24 -10.01 4.38 4.57
C SER A 24 -9.06 4.14 3.40
N LEU A 25 -8.49 5.21 2.83
CA LEU A 25 -7.49 5.14 1.77
C LEU A 25 -6.21 4.42 2.24
N GLN A 26 -5.71 4.75 3.43
CA GLN A 26 -4.54 4.07 3.98
C GLN A 26 -4.83 2.59 4.25
N ALA A 27 -5.97 2.28 4.88
CA ALA A 27 -6.36 0.91 5.19
C ALA A 27 -6.53 0.05 3.92
N SER A 28 -7.18 0.58 2.88
CA SER A 28 -7.38 -0.13 1.61
C SER A 28 -6.06 -0.36 0.88
N SER A 29 -5.16 0.64 0.88
CA SER A 29 -3.82 0.52 0.30
C SER A 29 -2.98 -0.56 1.01
N MET A 30 -3.07 -0.63 2.34
CA MET A 30 -2.45 -1.71 3.10
C MET A 30 -3.04 -3.07 2.71
N VAL A 31 -4.37 -3.24 2.72
CA VAL A 31 -4.99 -4.53 2.36
C VAL A 31 -4.64 -4.97 0.94
N ALA A 32 -4.62 -4.04 -0.01
CA ALA A 32 -4.24 -4.31 -1.39
C ALA A 32 -2.79 -4.83 -1.51
N LEU A 33 -1.86 -4.21 -0.77
CA LEU A 33 -0.46 -4.66 -0.74
C LEU A 33 -0.36 -6.12 -0.25
N PHE A 34 -1.10 -6.52 0.77
CA PHE A 34 -1.05 -7.90 1.27
C PHE A 34 -1.69 -8.89 0.29
N ALA A 35 -2.75 -8.49 -0.40
CA ALA A 35 -3.47 -9.35 -1.34
C ALA A 35 -2.65 -9.71 -2.59
N ILE A 36 -1.75 -8.82 -3.05
CA ILE A 36 -1.07 -8.99 -4.34
C ILE A 36 -0.18 -10.23 -4.42
N VAL A 37 0.48 -10.61 -3.32
CA VAL A 37 1.32 -11.82 -3.27
C VAL A 37 0.47 -13.09 -3.32
N HIS A 38 -0.75 -13.04 -2.79
CA HIS A 38 -1.71 -14.15 -2.83
C HIS A 38 -2.14 -14.44 -4.27
N VAL A 39 -2.38 -13.38 -5.06
CA VAL A 39 -2.67 -13.50 -6.51
C VAL A 39 -1.51 -14.15 -7.25
N PHE A 40 -0.27 -13.73 -6.96
CA PHE A 40 0.94 -14.34 -7.54
C PHE A 40 1.06 -15.83 -7.21
N TYR A 41 0.88 -16.18 -5.94
CA TYR A 41 0.96 -17.56 -5.46
C TYR A 41 -0.08 -18.46 -6.15
N TYR A 42 -1.34 -18.02 -6.23
CA TYR A 42 -2.38 -18.82 -6.88
C TYR A 42 -2.15 -18.97 -8.37
N ARG A 43 -1.71 -17.90 -9.07
CA ARG A 43 -1.38 -18.00 -10.49
C ARG A 43 -0.24 -18.99 -10.75
N TYR A 44 0.80 -18.98 -9.91
CA TYR A 44 1.85 -20.00 -9.96
C TYR A 44 1.30 -21.42 -9.79
N LYS A 45 0.38 -21.63 -8.83
CA LYS A 45 -0.22 -22.95 -8.58
C LYS A 45 -1.09 -23.44 -9.74
N ILE A 46 -1.88 -22.55 -10.34
CA ILE A 46 -2.70 -22.86 -11.52
C ILE A 46 -1.80 -23.24 -12.71
N LEU A 47 -0.76 -22.45 -12.98
CA LEU A 47 0.15 -22.71 -14.11
C LEU A 47 1.04 -23.94 -13.91
N SER A 48 1.32 -24.31 -12.66
CA SER A 48 2.04 -25.56 -12.33
C SER A 48 1.13 -26.79 -12.23
N HIS A 49 -0.16 -26.66 -12.59
CA HIS A 49 -1.18 -27.72 -12.48
C HIS A 49 -1.31 -28.35 -11.09
N GLN A 50 -0.87 -27.64 -10.05
CA GLN A 50 -0.94 -28.10 -8.67
C GLN A 50 -2.30 -27.75 -8.06
N LYS A 51 -3.13 -28.77 -7.83
CA LYS A 51 -4.41 -28.59 -7.13
C LYS A 51 -4.15 -28.29 -5.66
N LEU A 52 -4.78 -27.22 -5.15
CA LEU A 52 -4.81 -26.91 -3.72
C LEU A 52 -6.07 -27.50 -3.10
N SER A 53 -5.95 -28.09 -1.92
CA SER A 53 -7.11 -28.53 -1.16
C SER A 53 -7.83 -27.35 -0.50
N SER A 54 -9.14 -27.45 -0.27
CA SER A 54 -9.92 -26.38 0.37
C SER A 54 -9.33 -25.92 1.72
N PRO A 55 -8.82 -26.81 2.59
CA PRO A 55 -8.14 -26.39 3.82
C PRO A 55 -6.86 -25.57 3.56
N GLN A 56 -6.09 -25.89 2.53
CA GLN A 56 -4.88 -25.14 2.18
C GLN A 56 -5.22 -23.74 1.67
N ILE A 57 -6.27 -23.61 0.86
CA ILE A 57 -6.79 -22.34 0.36
C ILE A 57 -7.19 -21.45 1.54
N PHE A 58 -7.99 -21.99 2.46
CA PHE A 58 -8.45 -21.27 3.64
C PHE A 58 -7.29 -20.84 4.55
N ARG A 59 -6.36 -21.76 4.85
CA ARG A 59 -5.18 -21.45 5.65
C ARG A 59 -4.34 -20.32 5.04
N ASN A 60 -4.08 -20.38 3.73
CA ASN A 60 -3.28 -19.36 3.06
C ASN A 60 -4.00 -17.99 3.06
N PHE A 61 -5.32 -17.99 2.90
CA PHE A 61 -6.12 -16.77 3.01
C PHE A 61 -5.99 -16.14 4.40
N VAL A 62 -6.13 -16.92 5.47
CA VAL A 62 -6.00 -16.43 6.85
C VAL A 62 -4.60 -15.88 7.11
N ILE A 63 -3.54 -16.58 6.71
CA ILE A 63 -2.15 -16.16 6.94
C ILE A 63 -1.86 -14.81 6.27
N VAL A 64 -2.39 -14.58 5.07
CA VAL A 64 -2.13 -13.35 4.31
C VAL A 64 -3.00 -12.18 4.80
N HIS A 65 -4.28 -12.42 5.06
CA HIS A 65 -5.22 -11.33 5.34
C HIS A 65 -5.33 -10.98 6.83
N LEU A 66 -5.02 -11.88 7.76
CA LEU A 66 -5.09 -11.57 9.19
C LEU A 66 -4.14 -10.42 9.59
N PRO A 67 -2.86 -10.38 9.15
CA PRO A 67 -1.99 -9.24 9.41
C PRO A 67 -2.46 -7.95 8.73
N ALA A 68 -3.08 -8.05 7.55
CA ALA A 68 -3.63 -6.91 6.83
C ALA A 68 -4.80 -6.27 7.59
N ILE A 69 -5.72 -7.10 8.10
CA ILE A 69 -6.84 -6.67 8.94
C ILE A 69 -6.34 -6.03 10.23
N PHE A 70 -5.34 -6.63 10.88
CA PHE A 70 -4.71 -6.02 12.05
C PHE A 70 -4.17 -4.61 11.74
N CYS A 71 -3.40 -4.45 10.66
CA CYS A 71 -2.87 -3.15 10.25
C CYS A 71 -4.00 -2.14 9.94
N ALA A 72 -5.06 -2.58 9.25
CA ALA A 72 -6.21 -1.73 8.96
C ALA A 72 -6.91 -1.26 10.24
N ILE A 73 -7.14 -2.16 11.21
CA ILE A 73 -7.73 -1.82 12.51
C ILE A 73 -6.88 -0.77 13.25
N CYS A 74 -5.55 -0.91 13.22
CA CYS A 74 -4.65 0.09 13.81
C CYS A 74 -4.85 1.49 13.24
N GLN A 75 -5.18 1.64 11.95
CA GLN A 75 -5.49 2.95 11.34
C GLN A 75 -6.75 3.61 11.91
N PHE A 76 -7.70 2.82 12.41
CA PHE A 76 -8.95 3.33 12.97
C PHE A 76 -8.87 3.57 14.49
N ILE A 77 -8.15 2.74 15.24
CA ILE A 77 -8.04 2.86 16.70
C ILE A 77 -7.09 3.99 17.11
N ASN A 78 -6.09 4.31 16.29
CA ASN A 78 -5.06 5.29 16.64
C ASN A 78 -5.68 6.71 16.80
N PRO A 79 -5.47 7.38 17.95
CA PRO A 79 -6.02 8.71 18.17
C PRO A 79 -5.43 9.73 17.18
N SER A 80 -6.30 10.66 16.76
CA SER A 80 -5.95 11.79 15.92
C SER A 80 -6.52 13.05 16.56
N HIS A 81 -5.72 13.66 17.41
CA HIS A 81 -6.04 14.94 18.02
C HIS A 81 -5.42 16.06 17.18
N HIS A 82 -6.23 16.73 16.36
CA HIS A 82 -5.78 17.76 15.42
C HIS A 82 -4.87 18.81 16.07
N ASN A 83 -5.30 19.37 17.21
CA ASN A 83 -4.53 20.39 17.93
C ASN A 83 -3.15 19.88 18.38
N ALA A 84 -3.07 18.63 18.84
CA ALA A 84 -1.80 18.04 19.24
C ALA A 84 -0.85 17.89 18.04
N ILE A 85 -1.38 17.45 16.89
CA ILE A 85 -0.61 17.28 15.65
C ILE A 85 -0.10 18.63 15.13
N VAL A 86 -0.94 19.67 15.13
CA VAL A 86 -0.53 21.02 14.70
C VAL A 86 0.56 21.57 15.60
N LEU A 87 0.44 21.41 16.93
CA LEU A 87 1.45 21.87 17.89
C LEU A 87 2.77 21.12 17.73
N GLU A 88 2.72 19.80 17.58
CA GLU A 88 3.91 18.97 17.36
C GLU A 88 4.59 19.31 16.02
N THR A 89 3.81 19.51 14.96
CA THR A 89 4.34 19.90 13.64
C THR A 89 5.01 21.27 13.69
N ARG A 90 4.45 22.25 14.42
CA ARG A 90 5.09 23.57 14.61
C ARG A 90 6.36 23.49 15.44
N ALA A 91 6.42 22.58 16.42
CA ALA A 91 7.59 22.38 17.24
C ALA A 91 8.73 21.72 16.45
N LEU A 92 8.43 20.71 15.63
CA LEU A 92 9.41 19.99 14.81
C LEU A 92 9.85 20.80 13.57
N HIS A 93 8.94 21.58 12.99
CA HIS A 93 9.19 22.32 11.74
C HIS A 93 8.74 23.79 11.87
N PRO A 94 9.46 24.60 12.67
CA PRO A 94 9.08 26.01 12.89
C PRO A 94 9.19 26.87 11.63
N SER A 95 9.93 26.43 10.62
CA SER A 95 10.10 27.11 9.34
C SER A 95 8.98 26.82 8.32
N TYR A 96 8.10 25.86 8.58
CA TYR A 96 7.05 25.50 7.63
C TYR A 96 5.90 26.50 7.65
N LEU A 97 5.49 26.94 6.46
CA LEU A 97 4.30 27.74 6.26
C LEU A 97 3.14 26.81 5.89
N PHE A 98 2.24 26.56 6.83
CA PHE A 98 1.07 25.72 6.62
C PHE A 98 -0.17 26.26 7.34
N GLU A 99 -1.34 25.99 6.77
CA GLU A 99 -2.62 26.28 7.42
C GLU A 99 -2.93 25.17 8.44
N PRO A 100 -3.38 25.48 9.67
CA PRO A 100 -3.65 24.46 10.69
C PRO A 100 -4.58 23.35 10.17
N GLN A 101 -5.64 23.74 9.44
CA GLN A 101 -6.65 22.85 8.87
C GLN A 101 -6.16 21.91 7.76
N SER A 102 -4.97 22.14 7.18
CA SER A 102 -4.40 21.26 6.15
C SER A 102 -3.58 20.10 6.71
N VAL A 103 -3.39 20.03 8.03
CA VAL A 103 -2.56 19.01 8.68
C VAL A 103 -3.44 17.87 9.21
N PHE A 104 -3.18 16.67 8.70
CA PHE A 104 -3.86 15.43 9.10
C PHE A 104 -2.83 14.36 9.44
N GLY A 105 -3.16 13.53 10.42
CA GLY A 105 -2.26 12.45 10.84
C GLY A 105 -2.70 11.82 12.16
N PHE A 106 -1.78 11.11 12.79
CA PHE A 106 -1.99 10.49 14.08
C PHE A 106 -1.19 11.22 15.16
N SER A 107 -1.79 11.40 16.34
CA SER A 107 -1.11 12.06 17.47
C SER A 107 -0.31 11.08 18.33
N ALA A 108 -0.49 9.77 18.16
CA ALA A 108 0.19 8.73 18.95
C ALA A 108 1.08 7.83 18.07
N LEU A 109 1.94 8.43 17.25
CA LEU A 109 2.87 7.73 16.34
C LEU A 109 3.83 6.77 17.08
N LYS A 110 4.16 7.09 18.34
CA LYS A 110 5.07 6.29 19.18
C LYS A 110 4.38 5.12 19.90
N SER A 111 3.06 4.95 19.75
CA SER A 111 2.31 3.88 20.41
C SER A 111 2.74 2.48 19.94
N PRO A 112 2.67 1.45 20.81
CA PRO A 112 3.05 0.09 20.44
C PRO A 112 2.28 -0.47 19.23
N ALA A 113 0.99 -0.13 19.12
CA ALA A 113 0.15 -0.59 18.00
C ALA A 113 0.62 -0.03 16.65
N VAL A 114 0.97 1.27 16.59
CA VAL A 114 1.49 1.91 15.38
C VAL A 114 2.84 1.34 15.00
N LYS A 115 3.74 1.15 15.98
CA LYS A 115 5.03 0.50 15.75
C LYS A 115 4.87 -0.91 15.19
N ALA A 116 4.00 -1.71 15.79
CA ALA A 116 3.72 -3.07 15.32
C ALA A 116 3.17 -3.08 13.90
N SER A 117 2.15 -2.25 13.60
CA SER A 117 1.58 -2.15 12.25
C SER A 117 2.61 -1.68 11.22
N THR A 118 3.44 -0.71 11.57
CA THR A 118 4.50 -0.19 10.69
C THR A 118 5.57 -1.25 10.40
N ILE A 119 5.99 -2.01 11.41
CA ILE A 119 6.96 -3.10 11.24
C ILE A 119 6.39 -4.19 10.33
N ILE A 120 5.15 -4.63 10.57
CA ILE A 120 4.49 -5.65 9.76
C ILE A 120 4.38 -5.18 8.30
N PHE A 121 3.92 -3.93 8.09
CA PHE A 121 3.82 -3.34 6.76
C PHE A 121 5.19 -3.25 6.06
N THR A 122 6.23 -2.83 6.79
CA THR A 122 7.61 -2.74 6.26
C THR A 122 8.12 -4.11 5.82
N ILE A 123 7.91 -5.16 6.63
CA ILE A 123 8.31 -6.53 6.26
C ILE A 123 7.63 -6.96 4.96
N VAL A 124 6.31 -6.75 4.86
CA VAL A 124 5.52 -7.13 3.68
C VAL A 124 5.94 -6.33 2.44
N LEU A 125 6.28 -5.07 2.62
CA LEU A 125 6.73 -4.17 1.56
C LEU A 125 7.97 -4.71 0.82
N PHE A 126 8.89 -5.35 1.55
CA PHE A 126 10.09 -5.97 0.98
C PHE A 126 9.88 -7.45 0.61
N LEU A 127 9.03 -8.17 1.35
CA LEU A 127 8.78 -9.59 1.10
C LEU A 127 8.01 -9.81 -0.21
N ASN A 128 7.01 -8.97 -0.50
CA ASN A 128 6.19 -9.07 -1.70
C ASN A 128 6.96 -8.97 -3.02
N PRO A 129 7.80 -7.95 -3.26
CA PRO A 129 8.57 -7.86 -4.50
C PRO A 129 9.55 -9.03 -4.62
N LEU A 130 10.16 -9.47 -3.52
CA LEU A 130 11.04 -10.64 -3.53
C LEU A 130 10.28 -11.92 -3.89
N ALA A 131 9.13 -12.16 -3.26
CA ALA A 131 8.28 -13.32 -3.55
C ALA A 131 7.79 -13.30 -5.00
N ALA A 132 7.38 -12.12 -5.51
CA ALA A 132 6.95 -11.96 -6.89
C ALA A 132 8.07 -12.30 -7.89
N LEU A 133 9.31 -11.87 -7.63
CA LEU A 133 10.47 -12.22 -8.46
C LEU A 133 10.79 -13.72 -8.42
N ILE A 134 10.71 -14.35 -7.25
CA ILE A 134 10.90 -15.80 -7.10
C ILE A 134 9.85 -16.58 -7.89
N TYR A 135 8.56 -16.23 -7.73
CA TYR A 135 7.49 -16.91 -8.46
C TYR A 135 7.54 -16.62 -9.95
N ARG A 136 7.87 -15.39 -10.37
CA ARG A 136 8.10 -15.05 -11.78
C ARG A 136 9.14 -15.98 -12.39
N ASN A 137 10.29 -16.16 -11.75
CA ASN A 137 11.34 -17.04 -12.25
C ASN A 137 10.86 -18.48 -12.39
N LYS A 138 10.13 -19.00 -11.40
CA LYS A 138 9.55 -20.35 -11.47
C LYS A 138 8.54 -20.49 -12.61
N ILE A 139 7.67 -19.50 -12.81
CA ILE A 139 6.69 -19.51 -13.90
C ILE A 139 7.40 -19.40 -15.26
N TRP A 140 8.44 -18.59 -15.36
CA TRP A 140 9.21 -18.45 -16.61
C TRP A 140 9.91 -19.76 -17.00
N VAL A 141 10.50 -20.47 -16.04
CA VAL A 141 11.07 -21.80 -16.29
C VAL A 141 10.00 -22.75 -16.84
N LEU A 142 8.84 -22.85 -16.16
CA LEU A 142 7.72 -23.66 -16.63
C LEU A 142 7.26 -23.27 -18.04
N LEU A 143 7.07 -21.97 -18.31
CA LEU A 143 6.57 -21.50 -19.61
C LEU A 143 7.58 -21.72 -20.74
N ASN A 144 8.88 -21.70 -20.46
CA ASN A 144 9.92 -21.97 -21.45
C ASN A 144 9.99 -23.46 -21.80
N GLU A 145 9.72 -24.36 -20.85
CA GLU A 145 9.58 -25.81 -21.14
C GLU A 145 8.44 -26.08 -22.12
N TYR A 146 7.34 -25.32 -22.04
CA TYR A 146 6.21 -25.45 -22.96
C TYR A 146 6.35 -24.63 -24.26
N GLU A 147 7.37 -23.77 -24.40
CA GLU A 147 7.51 -22.80 -25.50
C GLU A 147 7.74 -23.45 -26.87
N GLU A 148 8.17 -24.71 -26.89
CA GLU A 148 8.32 -25.52 -28.11
C GLU A 148 7.03 -25.57 -28.95
N TYR A 149 5.86 -25.40 -28.32
CA TYR A 149 4.55 -25.38 -28.98
C TYR A 149 4.12 -24.00 -29.51
N ASN A 150 4.94 -22.95 -29.33
CA ASN A 150 4.74 -21.56 -29.77
C ASN A 150 3.30 -21.01 -29.62
N SER A 151 2.61 -21.43 -28.55
CA SER A 151 1.18 -21.20 -28.43
C SER A 151 0.87 -19.75 -28.03
N PRO A 152 -0.18 -19.12 -28.59
CA PRO A 152 -0.66 -17.80 -28.15
C PRO A 152 -0.94 -17.72 -26.65
N ARG A 153 -1.31 -18.85 -26.02
CA ARG A 153 -1.57 -18.97 -24.59
C ARG A 153 -0.32 -18.73 -23.74
N ILE A 154 0.85 -19.22 -24.17
CA ILE A 154 2.13 -19.01 -23.47
C ILE A 154 2.56 -17.55 -23.55
N LYS A 155 2.44 -16.93 -24.74
CA LYS A 155 2.74 -15.50 -24.92
C LYS A 155 1.85 -14.62 -24.02
N HIS A 156 0.55 -14.94 -23.96
CA HIS A 156 -0.37 -14.27 -23.05
C HIS A 156 0.00 -14.48 -21.58
N ALA A 157 0.37 -15.70 -21.17
CA ALA A 157 0.81 -15.97 -19.81
C ALA A 157 2.09 -15.18 -19.45
N LYS A 158 3.10 -15.13 -20.33
CA LYS A 158 4.32 -14.33 -20.12
C LYS A 158 4.02 -12.83 -19.97
N SER A 159 3.14 -12.29 -20.82
CA SER A 159 2.67 -10.89 -20.73
C SER A 159 1.97 -10.62 -19.40
N MET A 160 1.01 -11.46 -19.02
CA MET A 160 0.25 -11.33 -17.79
C MET A 160 1.12 -11.40 -16.53
N ILE A 161 2.11 -12.30 -16.50
CA ILE A 161 3.07 -12.38 -15.39
C ILE A 161 3.94 -11.13 -15.32
N THR A 162 4.33 -10.57 -16.46
CA THR A 162 5.08 -9.31 -16.51
C THR A 162 4.26 -8.16 -15.94
N GLY A 163 2.99 -8.02 -16.35
CA GLY A 163 2.08 -7.01 -15.80
C GLY A 163 1.92 -7.15 -14.29
N LEU A 164 1.69 -8.38 -13.81
CA LEU A 164 1.55 -8.64 -12.38
C LEU A 164 2.84 -8.32 -11.61
N THR A 165 4.02 -8.63 -12.17
CA THR A 165 5.29 -8.27 -11.54
C THR A 165 5.41 -6.77 -11.39
N ILE A 166 5.06 -6.00 -12.42
CA ILE A 166 5.08 -4.53 -12.37
C ILE A 166 4.08 -4.04 -11.30
N GLN A 167 2.86 -4.59 -11.26
CA GLN A 167 1.85 -4.26 -10.24
C GLN A 167 2.37 -4.50 -8.81
N THR A 168 3.19 -5.53 -8.58
CA THR A 168 3.77 -5.80 -7.26
C THR A 168 4.98 -4.92 -6.94
N LEU A 169 5.78 -4.54 -7.94
CA LEU A 169 6.97 -3.72 -7.73
C LEU A 169 6.65 -2.25 -7.49
N ILE A 170 5.65 -1.69 -8.16
CA ILE A 170 5.29 -0.26 -8.07
C ILE A 170 4.97 0.17 -6.63
N PRO A 171 4.10 -0.53 -5.87
CA PRO A 171 3.85 -0.20 -4.47
C PRO A 171 5.13 -0.17 -3.64
N SER A 172 6.05 -1.13 -3.86
CA SER A 172 7.34 -1.17 -3.17
C SER A 172 8.18 0.07 -3.47
N VAL A 173 8.29 0.47 -4.74
CA VAL A 173 9.03 1.68 -5.13
C VAL A 173 8.40 2.94 -4.53
N CYS A 174 7.07 3.02 -4.47
CA CYS A 174 6.36 4.21 -3.98
C CYS A 174 6.39 4.33 -2.45
N PHE A 175 6.24 3.22 -1.71
CA PHE A 175 6.15 3.24 -0.25
C PHE A 175 7.52 3.17 0.45
N VAL A 176 8.58 2.66 -0.19
CA VAL A 176 9.92 2.63 0.42
C VAL A 176 10.40 4.02 0.86
N PRO A 177 10.32 5.07 0.01
CA PRO A 177 10.65 6.43 0.42
C PRO A 177 9.81 6.92 1.62
N LEU A 178 8.52 6.57 1.67
CA LEU A 178 7.63 6.98 2.76
C LEU A 178 8.00 6.33 4.09
N ILE A 179 8.36 5.04 4.06
CA ILE A 179 8.83 4.32 5.26
C ILE A 179 10.19 4.84 5.71
N ALA A 180 11.10 5.12 4.78
CA ALA A 180 12.39 5.73 5.10
C ALA A 180 12.20 7.10 5.77
N GLN A 181 11.34 7.96 5.20
CA GLN A 181 11.00 9.25 5.79
C GLN A 181 10.37 9.07 7.18
N PHE A 182 9.42 8.15 7.35
CA PHE A 182 8.82 7.87 8.65
C PHE A 182 9.87 7.57 9.71
N PHE A 183 10.83 6.68 9.41
CA PHE A 183 11.91 6.38 10.37
C PHE A 183 12.85 7.56 10.61
N LEU A 184 13.20 8.33 9.57
CA LEU A 184 14.02 9.54 9.72
C LEU A 184 13.36 10.55 10.66
N THR A 185 12.07 10.82 10.47
CA THR A 185 11.33 11.74 11.34
C THR A 185 11.20 11.21 12.76
N GLN A 186 11.03 9.89 12.95
CA GLN A 186 10.90 9.30 14.29
C GLN A 186 12.22 9.24 15.09
N TYR A 187 13.37 9.10 14.43
CA TYR A 187 14.67 8.93 15.10
C TYR A 187 15.56 10.17 15.09
N SER A 188 15.51 10.95 14.02
CA SER A 188 16.35 12.14 13.84
C SER A 188 15.57 13.44 14.00
N GLU A 189 14.25 13.38 14.16
CA GLU A 189 13.36 14.54 14.23
C GLU A 189 13.48 15.48 13.01
N THR A 190 14.03 14.95 11.91
CA THR A 190 14.21 15.66 10.65
C THR A 190 13.16 15.21 9.63
N GLY A 191 12.54 16.20 8.99
CA GLY A 191 11.61 16.01 7.90
C GLY A 191 12.33 16.15 6.56
N VAL A 192 11.83 15.44 5.54
CA VAL A 192 12.28 15.61 4.15
C VAL A 192 11.11 16.23 3.40
N LEU A 193 11.12 17.57 3.29
CA LEU A 193 10.00 18.36 2.77
C LEU A 193 9.46 17.87 1.42
N ILE A 194 10.35 17.44 0.51
CA ILE A 194 9.93 16.91 -0.79
C ILE A 194 9.10 15.63 -0.65
N LEU A 195 9.48 14.71 0.24
CA LEU A 195 8.74 13.47 0.45
C LEU A 195 7.43 13.72 1.20
N GLU A 196 7.39 14.70 2.10
CA GLU A 196 6.16 15.14 2.77
C GLU A 196 5.14 15.68 1.76
N TYR A 197 5.60 16.50 0.81
CA TYR A 197 4.75 17.04 -0.26
C TYR A 197 4.25 15.95 -1.21
N PHE A 198 5.12 14.99 -1.58
CA PHE A 198 4.75 13.89 -2.47
C PHE A 198 4.07 12.72 -1.76
N ASN A 199 3.91 12.75 -0.44
CA ASN A 199 3.40 11.61 0.35
C ASN A 199 2.06 11.11 -0.18
N SER A 200 1.05 11.99 -0.28
CA SER A 200 -0.27 11.61 -0.79
C SER A 200 -0.23 11.12 -2.23
N PHE A 201 0.62 11.72 -3.08
CA PHE A 201 0.79 11.29 -4.46
C PHE A 201 1.38 9.87 -4.55
N LEU A 202 2.43 9.58 -3.77
CA LEU A 202 3.06 8.26 -3.72
C LEU A 202 2.13 7.19 -3.16
N VAL A 203 1.19 7.55 -2.28
CA VAL A 203 0.16 6.61 -1.79
C VAL A 203 -0.87 6.27 -2.86
N ILE A 204 -1.25 7.23 -3.70
CA ILE A 204 -2.30 7.08 -4.72
C ILE A 204 -1.75 6.49 -6.03
N LEU A 205 -0.48 6.75 -6.36
CA LEU A 205 0.11 6.34 -7.63
C LEU A 205 -0.04 4.83 -7.94
N PRO A 206 0.19 3.90 -7.00
CA PRO A 206 -0.01 2.48 -7.27
C PRO A 206 -1.45 2.13 -7.62
N THR A 207 -2.44 2.77 -6.97
CA THR A 207 -3.86 2.48 -7.21
C THR A 207 -4.36 3.03 -8.55
N LEU A 208 -3.72 4.08 -9.07
CA LEU A 208 -3.98 4.59 -10.42
C LEU A 208 -3.38 3.72 -11.51
N ILE A 209 -2.17 3.18 -11.28
CA ILE A 209 -1.45 2.39 -12.29
C ILE A 209 -2.00 0.96 -12.38
N ASP A 210 -2.47 0.38 -11.28
CA ASP A 210 -2.99 -0.99 -11.24
C ASP A 210 -4.07 -1.33 -12.30
N PRO A 211 -5.13 -0.52 -12.49
CA PRO A 211 -6.13 -0.78 -13.54
C PRO A 211 -5.55 -0.62 -14.95
N ILE A 212 -4.60 0.31 -15.17
CA ILE A 212 -3.94 0.51 -16.47
C ILE A 212 -3.13 -0.73 -16.84
N LEU A 213 -2.35 -1.27 -15.89
CA LEU A 213 -1.58 -2.49 -16.10
C LEU A 213 -2.49 -3.69 -16.35
N SER A 214 -3.61 -3.78 -15.64
CA SER A 214 -4.60 -4.83 -15.89
C SER A 214 -5.15 -4.75 -17.32
N ILE A 215 -5.45 -3.55 -17.82
CA ILE A 215 -5.94 -3.35 -19.19
C ILE A 215 -4.89 -3.77 -20.23
N VAL A 216 -3.63 -3.39 -20.02
CA VAL A 216 -2.54 -3.63 -20.98
C VAL A 216 -2.09 -5.10 -20.99
N PHE A 217 -2.04 -5.75 -19.82
CA PHE A 217 -1.39 -7.06 -19.66
C PHE A 217 -2.35 -8.24 -19.40
N VAL A 218 -3.59 -8.00 -18.92
CA VAL A 218 -4.51 -9.07 -18.48
C VAL A 218 -5.68 -9.31 -19.46
N ILE A 219 -6.02 -8.35 -20.33
CA ILE A 219 -7.22 -8.47 -21.18
C ILE A 219 -7.02 -9.46 -22.35
N PRO A 220 -7.94 -10.44 -22.54
CA PRO A 220 -7.90 -11.44 -23.61
C PRO A 220 -8.44 -10.95 -24.97
N PHE A 221 -8.60 -9.63 -25.18
CA PHE A 221 -9.31 -9.04 -26.33
C PHE A 221 -8.42 -8.53 -27.47
N ARG A 222 -7.10 -8.75 -27.43
CA ARG A 222 -6.29 -8.66 -28.65
C ARG A 222 -6.49 -9.96 -29.45
N ARG A 223 -7.63 -10.02 -30.14
CA ARG A 223 -7.82 -10.92 -31.29
C ARG A 223 -6.92 -10.45 -32.43
#